data_AF-A0A5C3LCY3-F1
#
_entry.id   AF-A0A5C3LCY3-F1
#
_cell.length_a   1.000
_cell.length_b   1.000
_cell.length_c   1.000
_cell.angle_alpha   90.00
_cell.angle_beta   90.00
_cell.angle_gamma   90.00
#
_symmetry.space_group_name_H-M   'P 1'
#
loop_
_entity.id
_entity.type
_entity.pdbx_description
1 polymer ?
#
loop_
_entity_poly.entity_id
_entity_poly.type
_entity_poly.pdbx_seq_one_letter_code
_entity_poly.pdbx_strand_id
1 'polypeptide(L)'
;MNATIDESVIEKDQAFYWDSVTFLVSNQMFRVPRQRFMVESHSFALLLESDAVGCDEQSAVVLSDVTPEEFRLLLRLMFPSNAISTAIELFKPQWLDVLKLTTRWHLNEIRKLAIHSLKELITDPFERIQLARIYHISAWLLAGFHSLITASEHISEKEADSIQLKTAIRLYIIRDKYLKSETSTNGHYGLVQHWSPLPSCMTEIRSAFADELTKIREQEVKFLPTAEKSAQIAHEKEVLFQKQVEDELTSIRNAKAELKKRQESLDMEEIRLDEKWSKIQDNNTLAQGAAGQSQPSSKKKR
;
A
#
# COMPACT_ATOMS: atom_id res chain seq x y z
N MET A 1 22.72 -39.78 38.85
CA MET A 1 21.74 -40.70 38.24
C MET A 1 21.76 -40.41 36.75
N ASN A 2 22.52 -41.17 35.96
CA ASN A 2 22.53 -41.02 34.50
C ASN A 2 21.70 -42.16 33.93
N ALA A 3 20.44 -41.87 33.62
CA ALA A 3 19.60 -42.79 32.87
C ALA A 3 20.07 -42.79 31.42
N THR A 4 20.36 -43.97 30.88
CA THR A 4 20.55 -44.16 29.44
C THR A 4 19.19 -43.95 28.80
N ILE A 5 19.01 -42.80 28.15
CA ILE A 5 17.74 -42.45 27.51
C ILE A 5 17.73 -43.10 26.14
N ASP A 6 16.76 -43.98 25.89
CA ASP A 6 16.50 -44.54 24.58
C ASP A 6 15.73 -43.50 23.75
N GLU A 7 16.39 -42.90 22.76
CA GLU A 7 15.83 -41.82 21.93
C GLU A 7 14.59 -42.24 21.14
N SER A 8 14.35 -43.54 20.96
CA SER A 8 13.20 -44.05 20.20
C SER A 8 11.85 -43.94 20.94
N VAL A 9 11.86 -43.59 22.24
CA VAL A 9 10.65 -43.52 23.10
C VAL A 9 10.39 -42.09 23.63
N ILE A 10 11.19 -41.10 23.23
CA ILE A 10 11.07 -39.73 23.71
C ILE A 10 10.08 -38.95 22.83
N GLU A 11 8.87 -38.72 23.34
CA GLU A 11 7.97 -37.74 22.73
C GLU A 11 8.49 -36.32 23.01
N LYS A 12 8.79 -35.59 21.93
CA LYS A 12 9.22 -34.19 21.99
C LYS A 12 7.98 -33.30 22.12
N ASP A 13 7.97 -32.43 23.12
CA ASP A 13 6.87 -31.49 23.33
C ASP A 13 6.80 -30.47 22.18
N GLN A 14 5.64 -30.36 21.53
CA GLN A 14 5.49 -29.49 20.36
C GLN A 14 5.54 -28.00 20.68
N ALA A 15 5.27 -27.60 21.93
CA ALA A 15 5.22 -26.19 22.36
C ALA A 15 6.57 -25.72 22.94
N PHE A 16 7.36 -26.62 23.51
CA PHE A 16 8.57 -26.30 24.27
C PHE A 16 9.83 -27.04 23.81
N TYR A 17 9.77 -27.87 22.78
CA TYR A 17 10.96 -28.42 22.11
C TYR A 17 11.33 -27.56 20.90
N TRP A 18 12.29 -26.65 21.10
CA TRP A 18 12.68 -25.68 20.09
C TRP A 18 13.72 -26.26 19.15
N ASP A 19 13.48 -26.16 17.84
CA ASP A 19 14.49 -26.41 16.84
C ASP A 19 15.51 -25.26 16.80
N SER A 20 16.79 -25.60 16.66
CA SER A 20 17.90 -24.65 16.75
C SER A 20 18.75 -24.70 15.50
N VAL A 21 19.15 -23.54 14.99
CA VAL A 21 20.05 -23.40 13.86
C VAL A 21 21.39 -22.82 14.34
N THR A 22 22.49 -23.34 13.78
CA THR A 22 23.85 -22.87 14.04
C THR A 22 24.35 -22.03 12.86
N PHE A 23 24.70 -20.78 13.13
CA PHE A 23 25.34 -19.86 12.18
C PHE A 23 26.82 -19.72 12.49
N LEU A 24 27.68 -19.77 11.48
CA LEU A 24 29.10 -19.47 11.59
C LEU A 24 29.37 -18.09 10.98
N VAL A 25 29.71 -17.11 11.82
CA VAL A 25 30.02 -15.74 11.39
C VAL A 25 31.49 -15.48 11.64
N SER A 26 32.26 -15.33 10.56
CA SER A 26 33.73 -15.31 10.61
C SER A 26 34.29 -16.55 11.32
N ASN A 27 34.63 -16.46 12.62
CA ASN A 27 35.16 -17.57 13.43
C ASN A 27 34.35 -17.76 14.74
N GLN A 28 33.10 -17.28 14.78
CA GLN A 28 32.22 -17.40 15.94
C GLN A 28 30.94 -18.13 15.55
N MET A 29 30.57 -19.13 16.35
CA MET A 29 29.31 -19.87 16.18
C MET A 29 28.21 -19.25 17.04
N PHE A 30 27.03 -19.12 16.44
CA PHE A 30 25.82 -18.63 17.09
C PHE A 30 24.73 -19.67 16.92
N ARG A 31 24.23 -20.20 18.04
CA ARG A 31 23.13 -21.17 18.05
C ARG A 31 21.86 -20.51 18.58
N VAL A 32 20.82 -20.47 17.75
CA VAL A 32 19.59 -19.69 18.01
C VAL A 32 18.35 -20.45 17.54
N PRO A 33 17.16 -20.16 18.08
CA PRO A 33 15.92 -20.79 17.63
C PRO A 33 15.64 -20.57 16.14
N ARG A 34 15.40 -21.66 15.40
CA ARG A 34 15.19 -21.65 13.95
C ARG A 34 13.88 -20.98 13.56
N GLN A 35 12.81 -21.22 14.32
CA GLN A 35 11.45 -20.81 13.93
C GLN A 35 11.33 -19.29 13.76
N ARG A 36 12.02 -18.49 14.58
CA ARG A 36 11.95 -17.03 14.49
C ARG A 36 12.47 -16.52 13.14
N PHE A 37 13.56 -17.10 12.63
CA PHE A 37 14.13 -16.74 11.33
C PHE A 37 13.20 -17.13 10.18
N MET A 38 12.55 -18.30 10.23
CA MET A 38 11.64 -18.73 9.18
C MET A 38 10.37 -17.88 9.11
N VAL A 39 9.85 -17.48 10.27
CA VAL A 39 8.62 -16.65 10.32
C VAL A 39 8.90 -15.22 9.85
N GLU A 40 10.04 -14.65 10.24
CA GLU A 40 10.34 -13.24 9.96
C GLU A 40 11.04 -12.99 8.62
N SER A 41 11.65 -14.00 8.01
CA SER A 41 12.38 -13.87 6.75
C SER A 41 12.06 -15.00 5.79
N HIS A 42 11.54 -14.63 4.61
CA HIS A 42 11.36 -15.58 3.52
C HIS A 42 12.69 -16.13 2.99
N SER A 43 13.75 -15.31 2.98
CA SER A 43 15.08 -15.75 2.56
C SER A 43 15.65 -16.82 3.48
N PHE A 44 15.47 -16.66 4.80
CA PHE A 44 15.87 -17.69 5.76
C PHE A 44 14.93 -18.89 5.74
N ALA A 45 13.63 -18.71 5.49
CA ALA A 45 12.72 -19.84 5.30
C ALA A 45 13.20 -20.75 4.17
N LEU A 46 13.52 -20.20 2.99
CA LEU A 46 14.07 -20.96 1.85
C LEU A 46 15.42 -21.60 2.17
N LEU A 47 16.33 -20.88 2.83
CA LEU A 47 17.66 -21.38 3.18
C LEU A 47 17.60 -22.51 4.20
N LEU A 48 16.67 -22.41 5.15
CA LEU A 48 16.48 -23.32 6.26
C LEU A 48 15.28 -24.23 6.02
N GLU A 49 14.94 -24.57 4.78
CA GLU A 49 13.84 -25.50 4.46
C GLU A 49 14.21 -26.94 4.81
N SER A 50 15.51 -27.29 4.72
CA SER A 50 16.01 -28.62 5.07
C SER A 50 16.46 -28.68 6.53
N ASP A 51 15.95 -29.66 7.28
CA ASP A 51 16.32 -29.91 8.67
C ASP A 51 17.79 -30.35 8.86
N ALA A 52 18.49 -30.66 7.77
CA ALA A 52 19.91 -30.99 7.80
C ALA A 52 20.81 -29.74 7.84
N VAL A 53 20.27 -28.54 7.57
CA VAL A 53 21.06 -27.31 7.46
C VAL A 53 21.17 -26.63 8.83
N GLY A 54 22.38 -26.51 9.35
CA GLY A 54 22.69 -25.85 10.62
C GLY A 54 22.36 -26.66 11.86
N CYS A 55 22.16 -27.97 11.73
CA CYS A 55 21.84 -28.90 12.83
C CYS A 55 23.07 -29.19 13.71
N ASP A 56 24.26 -29.23 13.10
CA ASP A 56 25.55 -29.49 13.74
C ASP A 56 26.62 -28.45 13.35
N GLU A 57 27.80 -28.55 13.95
CA GLU A 57 28.94 -27.65 13.67
C GLU A 57 29.44 -27.80 12.22
N GLN A 58 29.24 -28.97 11.62
CA GLN A 58 29.67 -29.31 10.26
C GLN A 58 28.73 -28.79 9.17
N SER A 59 27.44 -28.62 9.49
CA SER A 59 26.39 -28.08 8.61
C SER A 59 26.04 -26.61 8.92
N ALA A 60 26.83 -25.93 9.75
CA ALA A 60 26.59 -24.55 10.16
C ALA A 60 26.45 -23.60 8.94
N VAL A 61 25.48 -22.69 9.03
CA VAL A 61 25.23 -21.70 7.98
C VAL A 61 26.29 -20.61 8.04
N VAL A 62 27.17 -20.57 7.04
CA VAL A 62 28.28 -19.62 6.99
C VAL A 62 27.82 -18.25 6.48
N LEU A 63 28.08 -17.20 7.25
CA LEU A 63 27.82 -15.81 6.89
C LEU A 63 29.16 -15.07 6.70
N SER A 64 29.60 -14.91 5.46
CA SER A 64 30.92 -14.33 5.11
C SER A 64 30.99 -12.81 5.15
N ASP A 65 29.87 -12.13 4.91
CA ASP A 65 29.85 -10.68 4.67
C ASP A 65 29.36 -9.88 5.89
N VAL A 66 29.32 -10.54 7.05
CA VAL A 66 28.77 -10.00 8.29
C VAL A 66 29.79 -10.20 9.40
N THR A 67 30.00 -9.17 10.19
CA THR A 67 30.85 -9.25 11.37
C THR A 67 30.09 -9.88 12.54
N PRO A 68 30.77 -10.54 13.49
CA PRO A 68 30.12 -11.10 14.67
C PRO A 68 29.37 -10.04 15.50
N GLU A 69 29.82 -8.78 15.48
CA GLU A 69 29.18 -7.68 16.21
C GLU A 69 27.87 -7.24 15.56
N GLU A 70 27.85 -7.04 14.24
CA GLU A 70 26.63 -6.75 13.48
C GLU A 70 25.59 -7.86 13.70
N PHE A 71 26.00 -9.12 13.61
CA PHE A 71 25.08 -10.25 13.81
C PHE A 71 24.56 -10.32 15.25
N ARG A 72 25.41 -10.09 16.25
CA ARG A 72 25.00 -10.04 17.66
C ARG A 72 23.98 -8.93 17.92
N LEU A 73 24.14 -7.77 17.29
CA LEU A 73 23.16 -6.67 17.37
C LEU A 73 21.79 -7.09 16.85
N LEU A 74 21.75 -7.77 15.70
CA LEU A 74 20.50 -8.30 15.15
C LEU A 74 19.87 -9.33 16.11
N LEU A 75 20.67 -10.28 16.63
CA LEU A 75 20.16 -11.29 17.56
C LEU A 75 19.58 -10.69 18.84
N ARG A 76 20.17 -9.60 19.36
CA ARG A 76 19.63 -8.88 20.53
C ARG A 76 18.23 -8.31 20.26
N LEU A 77 17.95 -7.90 19.02
CA LEU A 77 16.62 -7.42 18.62
C LEU A 77 15.62 -8.56 18.39
N MET A 78 16.09 -9.70 17.84
CA MET A 78 15.25 -10.87 17.58
C MET A 78 14.91 -11.66 18.86
N PHE A 79 15.84 -11.72 19.81
CA PHE A 79 15.74 -12.50 21.04
C PHE A 79 16.08 -11.63 22.26
N PRO A 80 15.18 -10.71 22.65
CA PRO A 80 15.39 -9.87 23.83
C PRO A 80 15.52 -10.75 25.08
N SER A 81 16.67 -10.68 25.75
CA SER A 81 17.05 -11.60 26.84
C SER A 81 16.30 -11.35 28.16
N ASN A 82 15.49 -10.30 28.25
CA ASN A 82 14.84 -9.86 29.47
C ASN A 82 13.51 -9.16 29.14
N ALA A 83 12.40 -9.76 29.58
CA ALA A 83 11.04 -9.24 29.45
C ALA A 83 10.76 -8.01 30.34
N ILE A 84 11.73 -7.59 31.16
CA ILE A 84 11.61 -6.50 32.12
C ILE A 84 12.73 -5.51 31.84
N SER A 85 12.39 -4.42 31.14
CA SER A 85 13.20 -3.21 30.98
C SER A 85 14.55 -3.36 30.26
N THR A 86 14.60 -2.92 29.01
CA THR A 86 15.27 -1.67 28.62
C THR A 86 15.04 -1.49 27.12
N ALA A 87 14.59 -0.31 26.71
CA ALA A 87 14.72 0.07 25.31
C ALA A 87 16.19 -0.16 24.93
N ILE A 88 16.46 -1.03 23.96
CA ILE A 88 17.83 -1.25 23.52
C ILE A 88 18.29 0.07 22.90
N GLU A 89 19.07 0.83 23.66
CA GLU A 89 19.66 2.08 23.20
C GLU A 89 20.79 1.73 22.23
N LEU A 90 20.47 1.78 20.94
CA LEU A 90 21.44 1.65 19.87
C LEU A 90 21.79 3.03 19.31
N PHE A 91 23.07 3.23 19.02
CA PHE A 91 23.57 4.42 18.36
C PHE A 91 23.38 4.32 16.84
N LYS A 92 23.51 5.45 16.15
CA LYS A 92 23.35 5.55 14.70
C LYS A 92 24.14 4.48 13.91
N PRO A 93 25.44 4.20 14.16
CA PRO A 93 26.17 3.17 13.42
C PRO A 93 25.55 1.78 13.61
N GLN A 94 25.14 1.46 14.83
CA GLN A 94 24.52 0.17 15.16
C GLN A 94 23.16 0.01 14.48
N TRP A 95 22.36 1.07 14.40
CA TRP A 95 21.12 1.04 13.65
C TRP A 95 21.34 0.92 12.14
N LEU A 96 22.41 1.50 11.59
CA LEU A 96 22.78 1.32 10.18
C LEU A 96 23.18 -0.13 9.89
N ASP A 97 23.92 -0.76 10.79
CA ASP A 97 24.27 -2.19 10.71
C ASP A 97 23.02 -3.07 10.74
N VAL A 98 22.08 -2.77 11.65
CA VAL A 98 20.78 -3.46 11.71
C VAL A 98 20.00 -3.24 10.41
N LEU A 99 19.93 -2.00 9.90
CA LEU A 99 19.25 -1.70 8.64
C LEU A 99 19.88 -2.49 7.48
N LYS A 100 21.22 -2.57 7.41
CA LYS A 100 21.96 -3.35 6.41
C LYS A 100 21.57 -4.82 6.43
N LEU A 101 21.64 -5.46 7.60
CA LEU A 101 21.31 -6.89 7.74
C LEU A 101 19.84 -7.19 7.47
N THR A 102 18.94 -6.37 8.02
CA THR A 102 17.50 -6.58 7.87
C THR A 102 17.03 -6.35 6.44
N THR A 103 17.68 -5.46 5.69
CA THR A 103 17.46 -5.31 4.24
C THR A 103 17.94 -6.52 3.48
N ARG A 104 19.16 -7.00 3.76
CA ARG A 104 19.78 -8.14 3.07
C ARG A 104 18.96 -9.42 3.24
N TRP A 105 18.43 -9.64 4.44
CA TRP A 105 17.71 -10.87 4.79
C TRP A 105 16.19 -10.69 4.81
N HIS A 106 15.67 -9.58 4.31
CA HIS A 106 14.22 -9.32 4.26
C HIS A 106 13.50 -9.48 5.62
N LEU A 107 14.15 -9.06 6.70
CA LEU A 107 13.58 -9.03 8.06
C LEU A 107 12.74 -7.74 8.21
N ASN A 108 11.59 -7.72 7.54
CA ASN A 108 10.86 -6.49 7.25
C ASN A 108 10.34 -5.75 8.51
N GLU A 109 9.94 -6.49 9.55
CA GLU A 109 9.49 -5.89 10.82
C GLU A 109 10.63 -5.15 11.54
N ILE A 110 11.81 -5.79 11.62
CA ILE A 110 12.99 -5.21 12.26
C ILE A 110 13.56 -4.08 11.39
N ARG A 111 13.49 -4.23 10.06
CA ARG A 111 13.84 -3.16 9.11
C ARG A 111 12.99 -1.91 9.35
N LYS A 112 11.68 -2.06 9.52
CA LYS A 112 10.77 -0.94 9.83
C LYS A 112 11.16 -0.26 11.15
N LEU A 113 11.50 -1.03 12.18
CA LEU A 113 12.02 -0.50 13.44
C LEU A 113 13.32 0.30 13.23
N ALA A 114 14.28 -0.24 12.47
CA ALA A 114 15.54 0.45 12.19
C ALA A 114 15.33 1.77 11.42
N ILE A 115 14.45 1.78 10.42
CA ILE A 115 14.10 3.00 9.67
C ILE A 115 13.46 4.04 10.60
N HIS A 116 12.59 3.61 11.51
CA HIS A 116 11.96 4.52 12.47
C HIS A 116 13.00 5.14 13.41
N SER A 117 13.88 4.33 14.00
CA SER A 117 14.92 4.80 14.94
C SER A 117 15.96 5.70 14.26
N LEU A 118 16.29 5.45 12.99
CA LEU A 118 17.25 6.26 12.24
C LEU A 118 16.70 7.61 11.77
N LYS A 119 15.38 7.78 11.73
CA LYS A 119 14.74 9.00 11.20
C LYS A 119 15.26 10.27 11.86
N GLU A 120 15.41 10.26 13.18
CA GLU A 120 15.88 11.42 13.97
C GLU A 120 17.42 11.46 14.10
N LEU A 121 18.11 10.32 13.86
CA LEU A 121 19.57 10.22 13.97
C LEU A 121 20.30 10.65 12.69
N ILE A 122 19.65 10.55 11.53
CA ILE A 122 20.20 10.99 10.25
C ILE A 122 19.75 12.44 10.02
N THR A 123 20.59 13.38 10.42
CA THR A 123 20.33 14.82 10.30
C THR A 123 20.84 15.40 8.98
N ASP A 124 21.94 14.86 8.44
CA ASP A 124 22.54 15.31 7.18
C ASP A 124 21.66 14.92 5.96
N PRO A 125 21.18 15.90 5.16
CA PRO A 125 20.41 15.61 3.96
C PRO A 125 21.17 14.79 2.91
N PHE A 126 22.48 14.95 2.78
CA PHE A 126 23.28 14.25 1.78
C PHE A 126 23.40 12.76 2.13
N GLU A 127 23.79 12.47 3.37
CA GLU A 127 23.77 11.11 3.92
C GLU A 127 22.37 10.48 3.79
N ARG A 128 21.30 11.22 4.12
CA ARG A 128 19.93 10.72 4.00
C ARG A 128 19.60 10.29 2.57
N ILE A 129 19.99 11.08 1.57
CA ILE A 129 19.79 10.75 0.14
C ILE A 129 20.57 9.49 -0.25
N GLN A 130 21.83 9.37 0.18
CA GLN A 130 22.67 8.21 -0.10
C GLN A 130 22.08 6.94 0.51
N LEU A 131 21.73 6.97 1.79
CA LEU A 131 21.12 5.85 2.50
C LEU A 131 19.76 5.47 1.92
N ALA A 132 18.95 6.46 1.51
CA ALA A 132 17.66 6.21 0.85
C ALA A 132 17.81 5.43 -0.46
N ARG A 133 18.87 5.69 -1.23
CA ARG A 133 19.18 4.96 -2.47
C ARG A 133 19.69 3.56 -2.18
N ILE A 134 20.63 3.43 -1.25
CA ILE A 134 21.26 2.15 -0.85
C ILE A 134 20.21 1.19 -0.29
N TYR A 135 19.36 1.69 0.61
CA TYR A 135 18.39 0.87 1.32
C TYR A 135 16.97 0.95 0.76
N HIS A 136 16.76 1.62 -0.37
CA HIS A 136 15.46 1.75 -1.04
C HIS A 136 14.35 2.31 -0.12
N ILE A 137 14.55 3.51 0.42
CA ILE A 137 13.61 4.19 1.33
C ILE A 137 13.12 5.49 0.67
N SER A 138 11.99 5.45 -0.04
CA SER A 138 11.55 6.59 -0.85
C SER A 138 11.22 7.83 -0.01
N ALA A 139 10.72 7.63 1.22
CA ALA A 139 10.42 8.70 2.16
C ALA A 139 11.67 9.51 2.55
N TRP A 140 12.80 8.84 2.77
CA TRP A 140 14.07 9.49 3.08
C TRP A 140 14.64 10.25 1.89
N LEU A 141 14.50 9.70 0.68
CA LEU A 141 14.95 10.39 -0.53
C LEU A 141 14.20 11.71 -0.73
N LEU A 142 12.86 11.67 -0.61
CA LEU A 142 12.01 12.86 -0.71
C LEU A 142 12.35 13.89 0.38
N ALA A 143 12.51 13.45 1.61
CA ALA A 143 12.86 14.32 2.73
C ALA A 143 14.23 14.97 2.52
N GLY A 144 15.22 14.22 2.03
CA GLY A 144 16.55 14.75 1.71
C GLY A 144 16.52 15.81 0.60
N PHE A 145 15.80 15.54 -0.51
CA PHE A 145 15.61 16.52 -1.58
C PHE A 145 14.92 17.80 -1.09
N HIS A 146 13.86 17.64 -0.31
CA HIS A 146 13.16 18.78 0.27
C HIS A 146 14.08 19.61 1.17
N SER A 147 14.83 18.98 2.07
CA SER A 147 15.79 19.65 2.95
C SER A 147 16.84 20.46 2.18
N LEU A 148 17.37 19.93 1.06
CA LEU A 148 18.35 20.67 0.23
C LEU A 148 17.73 21.85 -0.52
N ILE A 149 16.46 21.77 -0.90
CA ILE A 149 15.76 22.88 -1.56
C ILE A 149 15.45 24.00 -0.55
N THR A 150 15.07 23.65 0.69
CA THR A 150 14.70 24.63 1.71
C THR A 150 15.86 25.12 2.58
N ALA A 151 17.05 24.52 2.47
CA ALA A 151 18.24 24.95 3.22
C ALA A 151 18.58 26.42 2.96
N SER A 152 19.22 27.14 3.87
CA SER A 152 19.71 28.49 3.58
C SER A 152 20.95 28.47 2.67
N GLU A 153 21.79 27.45 2.82
CA GLU A 153 23.06 27.31 2.13
C GLU A 153 22.91 26.68 0.73
N HIS A 154 23.91 26.91 -0.12
CA HIS A 154 23.99 26.35 -1.47
C HIS A 154 24.75 25.02 -1.47
N ILE A 155 24.41 24.12 -2.40
CA ILE A 155 25.10 22.84 -2.59
C ILE A 155 26.49 23.10 -3.22
N SER A 156 27.55 22.90 -2.46
CA SER A 156 28.93 22.99 -2.97
C SER A 156 29.23 21.94 -4.04
N GLU A 157 30.32 22.11 -4.79
CA GLU A 157 30.72 21.16 -5.84
C GLU A 157 30.97 19.75 -5.28
N LYS A 158 31.64 19.65 -4.12
CA LYS A 158 31.88 18.36 -3.44
C LYS A 158 30.59 17.68 -3.02
N GLU A 159 29.63 18.45 -2.54
CA GLU A 159 28.31 17.94 -2.15
C GLU A 159 27.49 17.52 -3.38
N ALA A 160 27.59 18.26 -4.48
CA ALA A 160 26.96 17.89 -5.74
C ALA A 160 27.47 16.53 -6.27
N ASP A 161 28.77 16.27 -6.13
CA ASP A 161 29.36 14.97 -6.47
C ASP A 161 28.77 13.85 -5.60
N SER A 162 28.58 14.10 -4.30
CA SER A 162 28.07 13.11 -3.35
C SER A 162 26.66 12.60 -3.64
N ILE A 163 25.81 13.42 -4.28
CA ILE A 163 24.43 13.08 -4.65
C ILE A 163 24.24 12.91 -6.17
N GLN A 164 25.33 12.96 -6.93
CA GLN A 164 25.39 13.02 -8.40
C GLN A 164 25.04 14.40 -8.97
N LEU A 165 25.89 14.89 -9.87
CA LEU A 165 25.78 16.21 -10.48
C LEU A 165 24.41 16.47 -11.13
N LYS A 166 23.83 15.47 -11.80
CA LYS A 166 22.50 15.59 -12.42
C LYS A 166 21.39 15.82 -11.40
N THR A 167 21.47 15.17 -10.23
CA THR A 167 20.54 15.38 -9.12
C THR A 167 20.72 16.80 -8.56
N ALA A 168 21.96 17.23 -8.32
CA ALA A 168 22.26 18.58 -7.82
C ALA A 168 21.71 19.67 -8.75
N ILE A 169 21.95 19.58 -10.06
CA ILE A 169 21.43 20.55 -11.06
C ILE A 169 19.90 20.61 -11.01
N ARG A 170 19.22 19.46 -10.95
CA ARG A 170 17.75 19.42 -10.87
C ARG A 170 17.23 20.07 -9.59
N LEU A 171 17.87 19.81 -8.45
CA LEU A 171 17.53 20.45 -7.17
C LEU A 171 17.74 21.96 -7.23
N TYR A 172 18.82 22.42 -7.86
CA TYR A 172 19.06 23.85 -8.09
C TYR A 172 17.97 24.52 -8.91
N ILE A 173 17.51 23.89 -9.99
CA ILE A 173 16.42 24.41 -10.83
C ILE A 173 15.12 24.53 -10.01
N ILE A 174 14.80 23.52 -9.19
CA ILE A 174 13.60 23.53 -8.35
C ILE A 174 13.72 24.62 -7.28
N ARG A 175 14.89 24.73 -6.64
CA ARG A 175 15.18 25.75 -5.62
C ARG A 175 15.05 27.17 -6.16
N ASP A 176 15.58 27.46 -7.36
CA ASP A 176 15.45 28.78 -7.99
C ASP A 176 13.98 29.17 -8.23
N LYS A 177 13.16 28.22 -8.73
CA LYS A 177 11.72 28.42 -8.87
C LYS A 177 11.03 28.67 -7.52
N TYR A 178 11.40 27.89 -6.50
CA TYR A 178 10.85 27.99 -5.16
C TYR A 178 11.12 29.37 -4.54
N LEU A 179 12.37 29.84 -4.56
CA LEU A 179 12.75 31.15 -4.02
C LEU A 179 12.08 32.31 -4.76
N LYS A 180 11.97 32.24 -6.10
CA LYS A 180 11.26 33.26 -6.89
C LYS A 180 9.77 33.34 -6.55
N SER A 181 9.15 32.21 -6.22
CA SER A 181 7.74 32.18 -5.79
C SER A 181 7.51 32.85 -4.43
N GLU A 182 8.41 32.66 -3.45
CA GLU A 182 8.31 33.28 -2.12
C GLU A 182 8.51 34.81 -2.17
N THR A 183 9.42 35.29 -3.03
CA THR A 183 9.64 36.74 -3.20
C THR A 183 8.48 37.47 -3.86
N SER A 184 7.69 36.78 -4.70
CA SER A 184 6.55 37.37 -5.41
C SER A 184 5.30 37.52 -4.52
N THR A 185 5.16 36.69 -3.48
CA THR A 185 4.02 36.75 -2.55
C THR A 185 4.16 37.83 -1.46
N ASN A 186 5.39 38.26 -1.16
CA ASN A 186 5.64 39.31 -0.16
C ASN A 186 5.50 40.75 -0.72
N GLY A 187 5.15 40.92 -2.00
CA GLY A 187 5.17 42.21 -2.68
C GLY A 187 3.84 42.80 -3.15
N HIS A 188 2.69 42.11 -3.05
CA HIS A 188 1.43 42.61 -3.62
C HIS A 188 0.19 42.28 -2.77
N TYR A 189 -0.20 43.22 -1.89
CA TYR A 189 -1.61 43.42 -1.59
C TYR A 189 -2.23 44.17 -2.77
N GLY A 190 -2.81 43.44 -3.72
CA GLY A 190 -3.65 44.05 -4.75
C GLY A 190 -3.38 43.53 -6.15
N LEU A 191 -4.15 42.53 -6.55
CA LEU A 191 -4.89 42.39 -7.81
C LEU A 191 -4.98 40.91 -8.16
N VAL A 192 -6.17 40.36 -7.95
CA VAL A 192 -6.56 39.01 -8.32
C VAL A 192 -6.78 38.97 -9.82
N GLN A 193 -5.93 38.28 -10.58
CA GLN A 193 -6.34 37.57 -11.79
C GLN A 193 -5.58 36.24 -11.91
N HIS A 194 -6.33 35.16 -11.70
CA HIS A 194 -5.97 33.74 -11.87
C HIS A 194 -4.89 33.16 -10.92
N TRP A 195 -5.29 32.89 -9.68
CA TRP A 195 -4.56 32.01 -8.76
C TRP A 195 -4.69 30.55 -9.25
N SER A 196 -3.76 30.09 -10.07
CA SER A 196 -3.43 28.66 -10.07
C SER A 196 -2.50 28.44 -8.87
N PRO A 197 -2.81 27.54 -7.92
CA PRO A 197 -1.87 27.23 -6.85
C PRO A 197 -0.57 26.78 -7.50
N LEU A 198 0.52 27.52 -7.28
CA LEU A 198 1.84 27.06 -7.70
C LEU A 198 2.04 25.66 -7.10
N PRO A 199 2.53 24.69 -7.89
CA PRO A 199 2.77 23.35 -7.37
C PRO A 199 3.64 23.46 -6.12
N SER A 200 3.20 22.84 -5.02
CA SER A 200 4.02 22.72 -3.82
C SER A 200 5.41 22.24 -4.21
N CYS A 201 6.46 22.71 -3.53
CA CYS A 201 7.84 22.24 -3.72
C CYS A 201 7.91 20.69 -3.83
N MET A 202 7.10 20.00 -3.01
CA MET A 202 6.98 18.54 -3.04
C MET A 202 6.42 17.97 -4.36
N THR A 203 5.52 18.68 -5.04
CA THR A 203 4.98 18.30 -6.35
C THR A 203 6.04 18.42 -7.43
N GLU A 204 6.83 19.50 -7.43
CA GLU A 204 7.96 19.68 -8.36
C GLU A 204 9.04 18.62 -8.15
N ILE A 205 9.39 18.30 -6.89
CA ILE A 205 10.32 17.21 -6.56
C ILE A 205 9.79 15.88 -7.12
N ARG A 206 8.52 15.55 -6.86
CA ARG A 206 7.91 14.30 -7.32
C ARG A 206 7.90 14.19 -8.85
N SER A 207 7.65 15.30 -9.54
CA SER A 207 7.68 15.36 -11.00
C SER A 207 9.10 15.18 -11.55
N ALA A 208 10.06 15.98 -11.06
CA ALA A 208 11.44 15.98 -11.57
C ALA A 208 12.20 14.67 -11.31
N PHE A 209 11.81 13.94 -10.27
CA PHE A 209 12.43 12.67 -9.85
C PHE A 209 11.47 11.47 -9.97
N ALA A 210 10.41 11.56 -10.77
CA ALA A 210 9.38 10.53 -10.89
C ALA A 210 9.98 9.14 -11.19
N ASP A 211 10.89 9.05 -12.15
CA ASP A 211 11.52 7.78 -12.55
C ASP A 211 12.34 7.15 -11.41
N GLU A 212 13.14 7.96 -10.72
CA GLU A 212 13.99 7.50 -9.61
C GLU A 212 13.13 7.06 -8.42
N LEU A 213 12.11 7.85 -8.08
CA LEU A 213 11.17 7.54 -7.00
C LEU A 213 10.37 6.27 -7.29
N THR A 214 9.96 6.04 -8.54
CA THR A 214 9.24 4.83 -8.95
C THR A 214 10.13 3.61 -8.79
N LYS A 215 11.36 3.65 -9.32
CA LYS A 215 12.33 2.55 -9.17
C LYS A 215 12.63 2.21 -7.71
N ILE A 216 12.78 3.22 -6.86
CA ILE A 216 13.00 2.99 -5.42
C ILE A 216 11.76 2.38 -4.77
N ARG A 217 10.56 2.87 -5.07
CA ARG A 217 9.31 2.32 -4.52
C ARG A 217 9.08 0.87 -4.92
N GLU A 218 9.40 0.51 -6.16
CA GLU A 218 9.31 -0.88 -6.62
C GLU A 218 10.19 -1.83 -5.79
N GLN A 219 11.37 -1.38 -5.38
CA GLN A 219 12.21 -2.14 -4.45
C GLN A 219 11.68 -2.07 -3.01
N GLU A 220 11.22 -0.90 -2.56
CA GLU A 220 10.69 -0.67 -1.21
C GLU A 220 9.52 -1.61 -0.89
N VAL A 221 8.62 -1.84 -1.85
CA VAL A 221 7.45 -2.74 -1.73
C VAL A 221 7.86 -4.18 -1.37
N LYS A 222 9.04 -4.64 -1.79
CA LYS A 222 9.55 -5.98 -1.44
C LYS A 222 9.77 -6.13 0.07
N PHE A 223 10.01 -5.02 0.76
CA PHE A 223 10.28 -4.95 2.19
C PHE A 223 9.04 -4.65 3.04
N LEU A 224 7.83 -4.75 2.48
CA LEU A 224 6.61 -4.54 3.26
C LEU A 224 6.52 -5.56 4.42
N PRO A 225 6.26 -5.09 5.66
CA PRO A 225 5.86 -5.90 6.81
C PRO A 225 4.79 -6.92 6.45
N THR A 226 4.81 -8.09 7.10
CA THR A 226 3.84 -9.16 6.84
C THR A 226 2.41 -8.69 7.14
N ALA A 227 2.25 -7.89 8.19
CA ALA A 227 0.98 -7.26 8.54
C ALA A 227 0.49 -6.29 7.45
N GLU A 228 1.38 -5.48 6.86
CA GLU A 228 1.02 -4.53 5.80
C GLU A 228 0.70 -5.23 4.48
N LYS A 229 1.42 -6.31 4.12
CA LYS A 229 1.08 -7.17 2.98
C LYS A 229 -0.32 -7.80 3.16
N SER A 230 -0.61 -8.31 4.36
CA SER A 230 -1.92 -8.90 4.67
C SER A 230 -3.04 -7.86 4.63
N ALA A 231 -2.77 -6.62 5.06
CA ALA A 231 -3.72 -5.51 5.00
C ALA A 231 -3.98 -5.04 3.56
N GLN A 232 -2.97 -5.01 2.69
CA GLN A 232 -3.15 -4.70 1.26
C GLN A 232 -4.02 -5.76 0.57
N ILE A 233 -3.76 -7.04 0.82
CA ILE A 233 -4.57 -8.13 0.27
C ILE A 233 -6.02 -8.04 0.79
N ALA A 234 -6.21 -7.73 2.08
CA ALA A 234 -7.54 -7.53 2.64
C ALA A 234 -8.25 -6.33 2.02
N HIS A 235 -7.55 -5.21 1.83
CA HIS A 235 -8.10 -4.00 1.21
C HIS A 235 -8.45 -4.23 -0.26
N GLU A 236 -7.59 -4.92 -1.03
CA GLU A 236 -7.86 -5.26 -2.42
C GLU A 236 -9.09 -6.17 -2.57
N LYS A 237 -9.23 -7.17 -1.67
CA LYS A 237 -10.42 -8.01 -1.61
C LYS A 237 -11.69 -7.21 -1.28
N GLU A 238 -11.59 -6.26 -0.34
CA GLU A 238 -12.70 -5.38 0.00
C GLU A 238 -13.09 -4.48 -1.17
N VAL A 239 -12.12 -3.87 -1.86
CA VAL A 239 -12.38 -3.03 -3.05
C VAL A 239 -13.03 -3.85 -4.16
N LEU A 240 -12.57 -5.08 -4.40
CA LEU A 240 -13.17 -5.97 -5.38
C LEU A 240 -14.61 -6.34 -5.01
N PHE A 241 -14.86 -6.61 -3.73
CA PHE A 241 -16.20 -6.89 -3.21
C PHE A 241 -17.13 -5.69 -3.37
N GLN A 242 -16.68 -4.48 -3.03
CA GLN A 242 -17.44 -3.24 -3.22
C GLN A 242 -17.81 -3.02 -4.69
N LYS A 243 -16.85 -3.24 -5.60
CA LYS A 243 -17.10 -3.14 -7.04
C LYS A 243 -18.16 -4.14 -7.51
N GLN A 244 -18.08 -5.39 -7.06
CA GLN A 244 -19.08 -6.41 -7.42
C GLN A 244 -20.48 -6.02 -6.93
N VAL A 245 -20.59 -5.51 -5.70
CA VAL A 245 -21.86 -5.01 -5.15
C VAL A 245 -22.39 -3.83 -5.97
N GLU A 246 -21.53 -2.90 -6.38
CA GLU A 246 -21.92 -1.76 -7.20
C GLU A 246 -22.40 -2.18 -8.61
N ASP A 247 -21.72 -3.14 -9.24
CA ASP A 247 -22.12 -3.73 -10.51
C ASP A 247 -23.49 -4.46 -10.40
N GLU A 248 -23.73 -5.19 -9.31
CA GLU A 248 -25.04 -5.80 -9.04
C GLU A 248 -26.14 -4.76 -8.82
N LEU A 249 -25.86 -3.70 -8.06
CA LEU A 249 -26.81 -2.61 -7.82
C LEU A 249 -27.17 -1.87 -9.11
N THR A 250 -26.19 -1.62 -9.98
CA THR A 250 -26.44 -0.97 -11.27
C THR A 250 -27.27 -1.87 -12.19
N SER A 251 -27.00 -3.18 -12.22
CA SER A 251 -27.82 -4.17 -12.94
C SER A 251 -29.28 -4.18 -12.46
N ILE A 252 -29.51 -4.21 -11.14
CA ILE A 252 -30.85 -4.16 -10.54
C ILE A 252 -31.57 -2.86 -10.88
N ARG A 253 -30.87 -1.71 -10.81
CA ARG A 253 -31.45 -0.41 -11.18
C ARG A 253 -31.89 -0.38 -12.64
N ASN A 254 -31.07 -0.92 -13.55
CA ASN A 254 -31.40 -1.00 -14.96
C ASN A 254 -32.61 -1.92 -15.20
N ALA A 255 -32.64 -3.10 -14.59
CA ALA A 255 -33.78 -4.02 -14.67
C ALA A 255 -35.08 -3.39 -14.12
N LYS A 256 -35.00 -2.67 -13.00
CA LYS A 256 -36.14 -1.94 -12.42
C LYS A 256 -36.64 -0.84 -13.35
N ALA A 257 -35.74 -0.11 -14.00
CA ALA A 257 -36.10 0.92 -14.97
C ALA A 257 -36.80 0.32 -16.20
N GLU A 258 -36.34 -0.83 -16.69
CA GLU A 258 -37.01 -1.55 -17.79
C GLU A 258 -38.40 -2.04 -17.39
N LEU A 259 -38.55 -2.65 -16.21
CA LEU A 259 -39.85 -3.08 -15.70
C LEU A 259 -40.81 -1.90 -15.55
N LYS A 260 -40.32 -0.74 -15.09
CA LYS A 260 -41.13 0.48 -15.01
C LYS A 260 -41.62 0.93 -16.38
N LYS A 261 -40.75 0.97 -17.39
CA LYS A 261 -41.14 1.30 -18.78
C LYS A 261 -42.17 0.33 -19.32
N ARG A 262 -42.02 -0.98 -19.03
CA ARG A 262 -43.02 -1.99 -19.41
C ARG A 262 -44.35 -1.76 -18.72
N GLN A 263 -44.35 -1.43 -17.42
CA GLN A 263 -45.58 -1.11 -16.70
C GLN A 263 -46.27 0.12 -17.29
N GLU A 264 -45.54 1.22 -17.52
CA GLU A 264 -46.07 2.43 -18.15
C GLU A 264 -46.67 2.12 -19.55
N SER A 265 -46.09 1.20 -20.31
CA SER A 265 -46.65 0.78 -21.60
C SER A 265 -47.93 -0.05 -21.48
N LEU A 266 -48.06 -0.88 -20.44
CA LEU A 266 -49.27 -1.66 -20.18
C LEU A 266 -50.41 -0.73 -19.74
N ASP A 267 -50.13 0.19 -18.83
CA ASP A 267 -51.11 1.17 -18.34
C ASP A 267 -51.65 2.03 -19.51
N MET A 268 -50.80 2.41 -20.45
CA MET A 268 -51.21 3.14 -21.66
C MET A 268 -52.10 2.32 -22.61
N GLU A 269 -51.83 1.03 -22.77
CA GLU A 269 -52.67 0.16 -23.61
C GLU A 269 -54.01 -0.17 -22.92
N GLU A 270 -54.03 -0.27 -21.58
CA GLU A 270 -55.27 -0.39 -20.79
C GLU A 270 -56.17 0.83 -21.00
N ILE A 271 -55.65 2.05 -20.85
CA ILE A 271 -56.38 3.29 -21.15
C ILE A 271 -56.92 3.30 -22.58
N ARG A 272 -56.10 2.87 -23.56
CA ARG A 272 -56.51 2.83 -24.96
C ARG A 272 -57.64 1.83 -25.23
N LEU A 273 -57.63 0.69 -24.55
CA LEU A 273 -58.69 -0.32 -24.65
C LEU A 273 -59.98 0.21 -24.02
N ASP A 274 -59.90 0.86 -22.87
CA ASP A 274 -61.06 1.47 -22.21
C ASP A 274 -61.71 2.55 -23.09
N GLU A 275 -60.92 3.41 -23.73
CA GLU A 275 -61.44 4.38 -24.70
C GLU A 275 -62.17 3.72 -25.89
N LYS A 276 -61.64 2.60 -26.40
CA LYS A 276 -62.29 1.83 -27.47
C LYS A 276 -63.60 1.22 -26.98
N TRP A 277 -63.62 0.64 -25.78
CA TRP A 277 -64.82 0.08 -25.17
C TRP A 277 -65.90 1.14 -24.95
N SER A 278 -65.54 2.33 -24.46
CA SER A 278 -66.48 3.46 -24.31
C SER A 278 -67.11 3.85 -25.64
N LYS A 279 -66.31 3.99 -26.70
CA LYS A 279 -66.82 4.30 -28.05
C LYS A 279 -67.77 3.24 -28.60
N ILE A 280 -67.51 1.96 -28.29
CA ILE A 280 -68.40 0.85 -28.67
C ILE A 280 -69.73 0.98 -27.91
N GLN A 281 -69.71 1.29 -26.61
CA GLN A 281 -70.93 1.47 -25.83
C GLN A 281 -71.76 2.67 -26.32
N ASP A 282 -71.11 3.81 -26.58
CA ASP A 282 -71.77 5.03 -27.09
C ASP A 282 -72.43 4.82 -28.46
N ASN A 283 -71.76 4.08 -29.36
CA ASN A 283 -72.34 3.72 -30.66
C ASN A 283 -73.55 2.77 -30.51
N ASN A 284 -73.53 1.87 -29.53
CA ASN A 284 -74.62 0.95 -29.29
C ASN A 284 -75.85 1.64 -28.67
N THR A 285 -75.65 2.62 -27.78
CA THR A 285 -76.74 3.49 -27.27
C THR A 285 -77.31 4.42 -28.34
N LEU A 286 -76.48 4.98 -29.23
CA LEU A 286 -76.93 5.75 -30.39
C LEU A 286 -77.76 4.91 -31.38
N ALA A 287 -77.36 3.66 -31.63
CA ALA A 287 -78.12 2.73 -32.48
C ALA A 287 -79.49 2.37 -31.87
N GLN A 288 -79.57 2.21 -30.55
CA GLN A 288 -80.83 1.96 -29.84
C GLN A 288 -81.73 3.22 -29.81
N GLY A 289 -81.15 4.43 -29.74
CA GLY A 289 -81.88 5.70 -29.85
C GLY A 289 -82.43 6.00 -31.26
N ALA A 290 -81.65 5.68 -32.31
CA ALA A 290 -82.06 5.88 -33.71
C ALA A 290 -83.16 4.91 -34.15
N ALA A 291 -83.17 3.68 -33.63
CA ALA A 291 -84.27 2.72 -33.84
C ALA A 291 -85.61 3.19 -33.20
N GLY A 292 -85.55 4.10 -32.21
CA GLY A 292 -86.73 4.66 -31.55
C GLY A 292 -87.39 5.86 -32.25
N GLN A 293 -86.77 6.46 -33.28
CA GLN A 293 -87.31 7.68 -33.94
C GLN A 293 -87.72 7.50 -35.41
N SER A 294 -87.73 6.28 -35.95
CA SER A 294 -88.19 6.00 -37.31
C SER A 294 -89.40 5.07 -37.34
N GLN A 295 -90.57 5.55 -36.87
CA GLN A 295 -91.87 5.08 -37.35
C GLN A 295 -92.63 6.24 -38.03
N PRO A 296 -92.91 6.16 -39.34
CA PRO A 296 -93.65 7.19 -40.04
C PRO A 296 -95.15 7.05 -39.81
N SER A 297 -95.74 8.11 -39.26
CA SER A 297 -97.13 8.48 -39.43
C SER A 297 -97.44 8.65 -40.93
N SER A 298 -98.26 7.77 -41.51
CA SER A 298 -99.41 8.15 -42.35
C SER A 298 -100.02 6.97 -43.13
N LYS A 299 -101.34 6.82 -42.96
CA LYS A 299 -102.39 6.50 -43.95
C LYS A 299 -103.69 6.41 -43.11
N LYS A 300 -104.84 7.00 -43.43
CA LYS A 300 -105.35 7.58 -44.67
C LYS A 300 -106.76 8.12 -44.37
N LYS A 301 -107.17 9.18 -45.09
CA LYS A 301 -108.56 9.52 -45.51
C LYS A 301 -109.54 9.87 -44.37
N ARG A 302 -110.13 11.05 -44.36
CA ARG A 302 -111.03 11.57 -45.39
C ARG A 302 -111.24 13.07 -45.23
#